data_AF-A0A5K0V6P2-F1
#
_entry.id   AF-A0A5K0V6P2-F1
#
_cell.length_a   1.000
_cell.length_b   1.000
_cell.length_c   1.000
_cell.angle_alpha   90.00
_cell.angle_beta   90.00
_cell.angle_gamma   90.00
#
_symmetry.space_group_name_H-M   'P 1'
#
loop_
_entity.id
_entity.type
_entity.pdbx_description
1 polymer ?
#
loop_
_entity_poly.entity_id
_entity_poly.type
_entity_poly.pdbx_seq_one_letter_code
_entity_poly.pdbx_strand_id
1 'polypeptide(L)'
;LTVACIKMNRLEVAAKAVEVAERRISRDRWPEYYDTKKGRLVGKQARLHQTWSIAGLLVAKLLLRNPQAAKMLTCEEDAELVSAFYCMLDANPKRKRGRRRASKSYIV
;
A
#
# COMPACT_ATOMS: atom_id res chain seq x y z
N LEU A 1 -0.20 1.01 4.18
CA LEU A 1 -0.27 -0.42 4.51
C LEU A 1 -1.56 -1.07 4.00
N THR A 2 -2.73 -0.76 4.57
CA THR A 2 -4.01 -1.46 4.28
C THR A 2 -4.38 -1.53 2.80
N VAL A 3 -4.27 -0.42 2.06
CA VAL A 3 -4.55 -0.39 0.61
C VAL A 3 -3.66 -1.37 -0.16
N ALA A 4 -2.35 -1.39 0.13
CA ALA A 4 -1.42 -2.31 -0.51
C ALA A 4 -1.72 -3.77 -0.15
N CYS A 5 -2.06 -4.05 1.12
CA CYS A 5 -2.51 -5.38 1.53
C CYS A 5 -3.76 -5.83 0.76
N ILE A 6 -4.72 -4.94 0.52
CA ILE A 6 -5.91 -5.25 -0.29
C ILE A 6 -5.52 -5.53 -1.74
N LYS A 7 -4.71 -4.64 -2.37
CA LYS A 7 -4.26 -4.82 -3.77
C LYS A 7 -3.51 -6.14 -3.96
N MET A 8 -2.67 -6.52 -2.99
CA MET A 8 -1.87 -7.75 -3.04
C MET A 8 -2.62 -8.99 -2.53
N ASN A 9 -3.91 -8.88 -2.20
CA ASN A 9 -4.72 -9.97 -1.65
C ASN A 9 -4.16 -10.58 -0.35
N ARG A 10 -3.65 -9.73 0.55
CA ARG A 10 -3.08 -10.09 1.87
C ARG A 10 -3.79 -9.38 3.02
N LEU A 11 -5.09 -9.60 3.13
CA LEU A 11 -5.97 -8.92 4.10
C LEU A 11 -5.60 -9.23 5.56
N GLU A 12 -5.05 -10.40 5.83
CA GLU A 12 -4.62 -10.87 7.15
C GLU A 12 -3.57 -9.94 7.78
N VAL A 13 -2.65 -9.42 6.97
CA VAL A 13 -1.58 -8.52 7.43
C VAL A 13 -2.17 -7.17 7.86
N ALA A 14 -3.11 -6.64 7.08
CA ALA A 14 -3.79 -5.40 7.40
C ALA A 14 -4.66 -5.53 8.65
N ALA A 15 -5.42 -6.63 8.77
CA ALA A 15 -6.22 -6.92 9.96
C ALA A 15 -5.34 -6.98 11.22
N LYS A 16 -4.19 -7.65 11.14
CA LYS A 16 -3.25 -7.73 12.27
C LYS A 16 -2.67 -6.37 12.66
N ALA A 17 -2.34 -5.54 11.68
CA ALA A 17 -1.81 -4.20 11.94
C ALA A 17 -2.85 -3.30 12.62
N VAL A 18 -4.12 -3.36 12.17
CA VAL A 18 -5.23 -2.63 12.81
C VAL A 18 -5.43 -3.12 14.25
N GLU A 19 -5.45 -4.43 14.48
CA GLU A 19 -5.57 -5.00 15.82
C GLU A 19 -4.46 -4.49 16.76
N VAL A 20 -3.20 -4.46 16.29
CA VAL A 20 -2.06 -3.96 17.08
C VAL A 20 -2.21 -2.48 17.40
N ALA A 21 -2.66 -1.66 16.45
CA ALA A 21 -2.86 -0.22 16.66
C ALA A 21 -3.99 0.04 17.67
N GLU A 22 -5.13 -0.64 17.53
CA GLU A 22 -6.32 -0.44 18.37
C GLU A 22 -6.08 -0.75 19.85
N ARG A 23 -5.22 -1.72 20.15
CA ARG A 23 -4.89 -2.09 21.54
C ARG A 23 -4.34 -0.94 22.39
N ARG A 24 -3.75 0.08 21.77
CA ARG A 24 -3.05 1.15 22.52
C ARG A 24 -3.32 2.57 22.06
N ILE A 25 -3.62 2.81 20.78
CA ILE A 25 -3.59 4.16 20.20
C ILE A 25 -4.57 5.12 20.86
N SER A 26 -5.74 4.61 21.28
CA SER A 26 -6.73 5.38 22.02
C SER A 26 -6.26 5.69 23.45
N ARG A 27 -5.69 4.70 24.15
CA ARG A 27 -5.13 4.88 25.51
C ARG A 27 -3.97 5.88 25.52
N ASP A 28 -3.15 5.87 24.49
CA ASP A 28 -2.00 6.76 24.34
C ASP A 28 -2.40 8.16 23.81
N ARG A 29 -3.70 8.46 23.71
CA ARG A 29 -4.26 9.76 23.26
C ARG A 29 -3.87 10.15 21.84
N TRP A 30 -3.86 9.18 20.92
CA TRP A 30 -3.67 9.40 19.49
C TRP A 30 -2.38 10.17 19.15
N PRO A 31 -1.20 9.64 19.51
CA PRO A 31 0.06 10.30 19.26
C PRO A 31 0.36 10.36 17.74
N GLU A 32 1.14 11.35 17.36
CA GLU A 32 1.62 11.55 15.99
C GLU A 32 2.55 10.42 15.53
N TYR A 33 3.47 9.97 16.39
CA TYR A 33 4.39 8.87 16.12
C TYR A 33 4.84 8.15 17.39
N TYR A 34 5.45 6.97 17.22
CA TYR A 34 6.05 6.18 18.30
C TYR A 34 7.55 6.02 18.05
N ASP A 35 8.33 6.05 19.12
CA ASP A 35 9.78 5.86 19.08
C ASP A 35 10.16 4.40 19.39
N THR A 36 11.46 4.10 19.24
CA THR A 36 12.14 2.81 19.44
C THR A 36 11.94 1.79 18.31
N LYS A 37 12.87 0.83 18.20
CA LYS A 37 12.83 -0.26 17.19
C LYS A 37 11.51 -1.05 17.17
N LYS A 38 10.79 -1.09 18.30
CA LYS A 38 9.52 -1.81 18.45
C LYS A 38 8.31 -0.88 18.64
N GLY A 39 8.48 0.44 18.50
CA GLY A 39 7.38 1.41 18.67
C GLY A 39 6.79 1.43 20.08
N ARG A 40 7.54 1.07 21.13
CA ARG A 40 6.97 0.87 22.49
C ARG A 40 6.67 2.18 23.20
N LEU A 41 7.45 3.23 22.94
CA LEU A 41 7.30 4.53 23.58
C LEU A 41 6.59 5.51 22.65
N VAL A 42 5.73 6.37 23.21
CA VAL A 42 5.22 7.52 22.48
C VAL A 42 6.40 8.41 22.10
N GLY A 43 6.37 8.99 20.90
CA GLY A 43 7.46 9.82 20.40
C GLY A 43 7.81 10.96 21.35
N LYS A 44 9.11 11.23 21.54
CA LYS A 44 9.59 12.24 22.49
C LYS A 44 8.96 13.62 22.29
N GLN A 45 8.67 13.99 21.04
CA GLN A 45 7.99 15.24 20.67
C GLN A 45 6.67 14.98 19.93
N ALA A 46 6.06 13.81 20.13
CA ALA A 46 4.81 13.48 19.44
C ALA A 46 3.67 14.37 19.94
N ARG A 47 2.96 15.01 19.01
CA ARG A 47 1.70 15.69 19.31
C ARG A 47 0.62 14.66 19.60
N LEU A 48 -0.28 14.99 20.53
CA LEU A 48 -1.45 14.17 20.86
C LEU A 48 -2.65 14.60 20.02
N HIS A 49 -3.65 13.73 19.90
CA HIS A 49 -4.87 13.97 19.12
C HIS A 49 -4.58 14.32 17.66
N GLN A 50 -3.55 13.68 17.10
CA GLN A 50 -3.09 14.01 15.76
C GLN A 50 -4.07 13.48 14.70
N THR A 51 -4.56 14.40 13.85
CA THR A 51 -5.64 14.14 12.88
C THR A 51 -5.36 12.97 11.95
N TRP A 52 -4.15 12.88 11.38
CA TRP A 52 -3.82 11.80 10.44
C TRP A 52 -3.70 10.42 11.11
N SER A 53 -3.44 10.36 12.42
CA SER A 53 -3.32 9.10 13.18
C SER A 53 -4.72 8.54 13.42
N ILE A 54 -5.66 9.42 13.73
CA ILE A 54 -7.09 9.11 13.87
C ILE A 54 -7.67 8.72 12.51
N ALA A 55 -7.52 9.58 11.50
CA ALA A 55 -8.06 9.37 10.17
C ALA A 55 -7.48 8.11 9.51
N GLY A 56 -6.17 7.87 9.64
CA GLY A 56 -5.50 6.69 9.09
C GLY A 56 -6.05 5.38 9.66
N LEU A 57 -6.32 5.32 10.97
CA LEU A 57 -6.93 4.13 11.58
C LEU A 57 -8.38 3.95 11.11
N LEU A 58 -9.17 5.02 11.07
CA LEU A 58 -10.55 4.96 10.60
C LEU A 58 -10.64 4.47 9.15
N VAL A 59 -9.83 5.06 8.26
CA VAL A 59 -9.76 4.65 6.85
C VAL A 59 -9.33 3.20 6.74
N ALA A 60 -8.32 2.75 7.50
CA ALA A 60 -7.91 1.35 7.49
C ALA A 60 -9.05 0.39 7.87
N LYS A 61 -9.85 0.74 8.89
CA LYS A 61 -11.03 -0.07 9.28
C LYS A 61 -12.12 -0.07 8.22
N LEU A 62 -12.41 1.08 7.63
CA LEU A 62 -13.42 1.19 6.57
C LEU A 62 -13.03 0.39 5.33
N LEU A 63 -11.75 0.43 4.94
CA LEU A 63 -11.22 -0.36 3.83
C LEU A 63 -11.26 -1.87 4.12
N LEU A 64 -11.00 -2.31 5.36
CA LEU A 64 -11.14 -3.72 5.72
C LEU A 64 -12.61 -4.19 5.70
N ARG A 65 -13.57 -3.32 6.04
CA ARG A 65 -15.00 -3.60 5.94
C ARG A 65 -15.49 -3.66 4.49
N ASN A 66 -14.95 -2.80 3.64
CA ASN A 66 -15.27 -2.78 2.21
C ASN A 66 -13.98 -2.71 1.37
N PRO A 67 -13.34 -3.85 1.05
CA PRO A 67 -12.11 -3.88 0.27
C PRO A 67 -12.26 -3.28 -1.14
N GLN A 68 -13.47 -3.30 -1.72
CA GLN A 68 -13.71 -2.71 -3.04
C GLN A 68 -13.49 -1.20 -3.07
N ALA A 69 -13.65 -0.52 -1.94
CA ALA A 69 -13.38 0.92 -1.83
C ALA A 69 -11.90 1.27 -2.07
N ALA A 70 -10.98 0.30 -1.93
CA ALA A 70 -9.56 0.51 -2.21
C ALA A 70 -9.29 0.84 -3.69
N LYS A 71 -10.19 0.48 -4.61
CA LYS A 71 -10.08 0.77 -6.04
C LYS A 71 -9.95 2.26 -6.35
N MET A 72 -10.55 3.12 -5.53
CA MET A 72 -10.42 4.58 -5.65
C MET A 72 -8.98 5.07 -5.38
N LEU A 73 -8.16 4.26 -4.70
CA LEU A 73 -6.80 4.59 -4.27
C LEU A 73 -5.73 3.77 -5.00
N THR A 74 -6.12 2.90 -5.93
CA THR A 74 -5.20 2.00 -6.63
C THR A 74 -5.37 2.11 -8.14
N CYS A 75 -4.26 2.08 -8.86
CA CYS A 75 -4.27 1.93 -10.32
C CYS A 75 -4.14 0.45 -10.69
N GLU A 76 -4.88 0.05 -11.72
CA GLU A 76 -4.65 -1.21 -12.43
C GLU A 76 -3.38 -1.12 -13.26
N GLU A 77 -2.71 -2.25 -13.43
CA GLU A 77 -1.50 -2.33 -14.23
C GLU A 77 -1.87 -2.48 -15.71
N ASP A 78 -1.13 -1.80 -16.58
CA ASP A 78 -1.30 -1.95 -18.02
C ASP A 78 -0.76 -3.31 -18.46
N ALA A 79 -1.65 -4.16 -18.98
CA ALA A 79 -1.33 -5.51 -19.40
C ALA A 79 -0.26 -5.55 -20.51
N GLU A 80 -0.24 -4.55 -21.41
CA GLU A 80 0.75 -4.47 -22.48
C GLU A 80 2.14 -4.14 -21.91
N LEU A 81 2.21 -3.20 -20.95
CA LEU A 81 3.46 -2.87 -20.27
C LEU A 81 3.96 -4.06 -19.46
N VAL A 82 3.09 -4.70 -18.68
CA VAL A 82 3.44 -5.88 -17.88
C VAL A 82 3.98 -6.99 -18.78
N SER A 83 3.30 -7.29 -19.89
CA SER A 83 3.75 -8.29 -20.88
C SER A 83 5.10 -7.92 -21.52
N ALA A 84 5.29 -6.66 -21.90
CA ALA A 84 6.56 -6.17 -22.45
C ALA A 84 7.71 -6.32 -21.44
N PHE A 85 7.47 -6.01 -20.17
CA PHE A 85 8.48 -6.19 -19.11
C PHE A 85 8.81 -7.65 -18.86
N TYR A 86 7.82 -8.55 -18.78
CA TYR A 86 8.08 -10.00 -18.68
C TYR A 86 8.92 -10.51 -19.86
N CYS A 87 8.59 -10.10 -21.09
CA CYS A 87 9.35 -10.48 -22.28
C CYS A 87 10.80 -9.98 -22.24
N MET A 88 11.07 -8.80 -21.67
CA MET A 88 12.44 -8.28 -21.52
C MET A 88 13.22 -9.00 -20.42
N LEU A 89 12.57 -9.43 -19.34
CA LEU A 89 13.20 -10.18 -18.26
C LEU A 89 13.52 -11.63 -18.68
N ASP A 90 12.65 -12.23 -19.49
CA ASP A 90 12.84 -13.60 -20.03
C ASP A 90 13.70 -13.63 -21.31
N ALA A 91 14.01 -12.47 -21.89
CA ALA A 91 14.85 -12.37 -23.08
C ALA A 91 16.31 -12.72 -22.74
N ASN A 92 16.66 -13.99 -22.97
CA ASN A 92 18.06 -14.41 -23.02
C ASN A 92 18.82 -13.53 -24.04
N PRO A 93 19.88 -12.80 -23.66
CA PRO A 93 20.54 -11.77 -24.50
C PRO A 93 21.10 -12.28 -25.83
N LYS A 94 21.10 -13.60 -26.06
CA LYS A 94 21.57 -14.26 -27.28
C LYS A 94 20.51 -14.46 -28.37
N ARG A 95 19.23 -14.18 -28.15
CA ARG A 95 18.18 -14.34 -29.17
C ARG A 95 17.84 -13.02 -29.85
N LYS A 96 18.44 -12.77 -31.02
CA LYS A 96 17.99 -11.72 -31.96
C LYS A 96 16.56 -12.05 -32.43
N ARG A 97 15.56 -11.25 -32.09
CA ARG A 97 14.28 -11.25 -32.79
C ARG A 97 13.88 -9.85 -33.22
N GLY A 98 13.41 -9.79 -34.47
CA GLY A 98 13.12 -8.59 -35.23
C GLY A 98 12.07 -7.70 -34.58
N ARG A 99 12.30 -6.40 -34.74
CA ARG A 99 11.51 -5.29 -34.21
C ARG A 99 10.07 -5.36 -34.73
N ARG A 100 9.10 -5.79 -33.91
CA ARG A 100 7.68 -5.54 -34.20
C ARG A 100 7.40 -4.07 -33.87
N ARG A 101 6.91 -3.32 -34.87
CA ARG A 101 6.55 -1.90 -34.74
C ARG A 101 5.46 -1.76 -33.67
N ALA A 102 5.78 -1.06 -32.57
CA ALA A 102 4.79 -0.63 -31.60
C ALA A 102 3.92 0.48 -32.21
N SER A 103 2.60 0.33 -32.14
CA SER A 103 1.67 1.44 -32.35
C SER A 103 1.78 2.39 -31.17
N LYS A 104 1.95 3.68 -31.44
CA LYS A 104 1.99 4.73 -30.41
C LYS A 104 0.62 4.83 -29.75
N SER A 105 0.53 4.46 -28.48
CA SER A 105 -0.55 4.92 -27.59
C SER A 105 -0.13 6.28 -27.04
N TYR A 106 -0.90 7.30 -27.38
CA TYR A 106 -0.76 8.63 -26.81
C TYR A 106 -1.33 8.61 -25.39
N ILE A 107 -0.52 9.02 -24.43
CA ILE A 107 -1.00 9.37 -23.10
C ILE A 107 -1.39 10.86 -23.18
N VAL A 108 -2.65 11.17 -22.90
CA VAL A 108 -3.10 12.53 -22.52
C VAL A 108 -3.09 12.59 -21.00
#